data_AF-A0A1F4Y2U8-F1
#
_entry.id   AF-A0A1F4Y2U8-F1
#
_cell.length_a   1.000
_cell.length_b   1.000
_cell.length_c   1.000
_cell.angle_alpha   90.00
_cell.angle_beta   90.00
_cell.angle_gamma   90.00
#
_symmetry.space_group_name_H-M   'P 1'
#
loop_
_entity.id
_entity.type
_entity.pdbx_description
1 polymer ?
#
loop_
_entity_poly.entity_id
_entity_poly.type
_entity_poly.pdbx_seq_one_letter_code
_entity_poly.pdbx_strand_id
1 'polypeptide(L)'
;MTKLFLKKKHRGFTIFFATLVASLALAIGLGIYDVVVRQLSLSTTVSQSQYAIYAADSGAECALYWDSKYNGSSSAFVNNNSGGVSGYTYLTAGTTWTVPIDWDNSNNSIEVIGGGGGGGAGWLNWDAGAGGGGGAYAKVTNVSLTPGMVVTMKVGSGGAAGIASAGAGGNGGDTYLCNSASNCSSISGSAVIVGAKGGGGGQPTRSGPGGSGGLSSGSIGSVKYSGGNGGSVNITGGGSGGGGAAGPNGSGGAGGSSSGVTGAAGGGGGGGGSAGSSAVNTVGAIGGNNYASAGAGSGGAASSGGGTGSAGGGGGGAGHAVSGGSTGPGGTGGAGTEWDTSHGSGGGGGGGGGTDNSGGAQTSAGGNGGGYGAAGGGGGSGSGVVKNGGAGSPGIIVVRYNSTVTPVLPTNVVCGSYDMSAKGTPPTPFAPQPTGWTAWNVVSTSNAATTTFTLTFPGYSYCAKVEVAKYLNAYGGIGTTIYSHGYNTCVPGATQLERELKVTY
;
A
#
# COMPACT_ATOMS: atom_id res chain seq x y z
N MET A 1 -114.97 36.26 48.76
CA MET A 1 -113.70 36.33 49.52
C MET A 1 -112.66 35.48 48.81
N THR A 2 -111.51 36.07 48.49
CA THR A 2 -110.41 35.43 47.77
C THR A 2 -109.63 34.48 48.69
N LYS A 3 -109.38 33.23 48.27
CA LYS A 3 -108.33 32.39 48.85
C LYS A 3 -107.44 31.80 47.75
N LEU A 4 -106.22 32.33 47.71
CA LEU A 4 -105.17 31.98 46.77
C LEU A 4 -104.52 30.64 47.18
N PHE A 5 -104.80 29.55 46.47
CA PHE A 5 -104.09 28.28 46.68
C PHE A 5 -102.82 28.20 45.82
N LEU A 6 -101.67 28.40 46.47
CA LEU A 6 -100.34 28.19 45.89
C LEU A 6 -100.14 26.71 45.49
N LYS A 7 -100.24 26.42 44.19
CA LYS A 7 -100.05 25.07 43.64
C LYS A 7 -98.55 24.74 43.55
N LYS A 8 -98.06 23.88 44.46
CA LYS A 8 -96.66 23.43 44.56
C LYS A 8 -96.09 23.01 43.19
N LYS A 9 -95.14 23.79 42.64
CA LYS A 9 -94.49 23.52 41.35
C LYS A 9 -93.16 22.76 41.53
N HIS A 10 -93.24 21.49 41.91
CA HIS A 10 -92.09 20.57 42.14
C HIS A 10 -91.31 20.19 40.85
N ARG A 11 -91.04 21.13 39.93
CA ARG A 11 -90.33 20.87 38.66
C ARG A 11 -89.00 21.63 38.48
N GLY A 12 -88.60 22.46 39.45
CA GLY A 12 -87.34 23.21 39.40
C GLY A 12 -86.10 22.34 39.58
N PHE A 13 -86.12 21.43 40.58
CA PHE A 13 -84.98 20.55 40.90
C PHE A 13 -84.55 19.66 39.72
N THR A 14 -85.52 19.16 38.94
CA THR A 14 -85.28 18.31 37.77
C THR A 14 -84.44 19.02 36.70
N ILE A 15 -84.59 20.34 36.53
CA ILE A 15 -83.82 21.11 35.55
C ILE A 15 -82.36 21.24 36.00
N PHE A 16 -82.11 21.63 37.25
CA PHE A 16 -80.75 21.72 37.79
C PHE A 16 -80.02 20.38 37.78
N PHE A 17 -80.72 19.30 38.14
CA PHE A 17 -80.15 17.95 38.08
C PHE A 17 -79.84 17.52 36.63
N ALA A 18 -80.75 17.79 35.69
CA ALA A 18 -80.53 17.49 34.27
C ALA A 18 -79.34 18.28 33.69
N THR A 19 -79.19 19.57 34.01
CA THR A 19 -78.04 20.38 33.55
C THR A 19 -76.72 19.90 34.15
N LEU A 20 -76.71 19.48 35.42
CA LEU A 20 -75.51 18.96 36.06
C LEU A 20 -75.08 17.64 35.41
N VAL A 21 -76.01 16.68 35.26
CA VAL A 21 -75.74 15.39 34.60
C VAL A 21 -75.32 15.58 33.14
N ALA A 22 -75.95 16.48 32.40
CA ALA A 22 -75.57 16.80 31.02
C ALA A 22 -74.16 17.42 30.92
N SER A 23 -73.81 18.32 31.84
CA SER A 23 -72.46 18.94 31.88
C SER A 23 -71.37 17.92 32.20
N LEU A 24 -71.62 16.99 33.14
CA LEU A 24 -70.71 15.89 33.47
C LEU A 24 -70.55 14.91 32.29
N ALA A 25 -71.64 14.51 31.65
CA ALA A 25 -71.60 13.64 30.48
C ALA A 25 -70.84 14.28 29.31
N LEU A 26 -71.02 15.59 29.08
CA LEU A 26 -70.29 16.34 28.07
C LEU A 26 -68.79 16.45 28.40
N ALA A 27 -68.43 16.72 29.65
CA ALA A 27 -67.03 16.78 30.08
C ALA A 27 -66.30 15.44 29.90
N ILE A 28 -66.94 14.32 30.25
CA ILE A 28 -66.42 12.97 30.01
C ILE A 28 -66.31 12.68 28.50
N GLY A 29 -67.33 13.05 27.72
CA GLY A 29 -67.33 12.87 26.27
C GLY A 29 -66.19 13.63 25.56
N LEU A 30 -65.98 14.90 25.93
CA LEU A 30 -64.88 15.71 25.40
C LEU A 30 -63.49 15.18 25.83
N GLY A 31 -63.36 14.69 27.08
CA GLY A 31 -62.13 14.07 27.56
C GLY A 31 -61.77 12.79 26.80
N ILE A 32 -62.75 11.92 26.54
CA ILE A 32 -62.55 10.70 25.73
C ILE A 32 -62.21 11.06 24.28
N TYR A 33 -62.89 12.06 23.70
CA TYR A 33 -62.63 12.53 22.34
C TYR A 33 -61.16 13.00 22.14
N ASP A 34 -60.64 13.84 23.03
CA ASP A 34 -59.25 14.32 22.96
C ASP A 34 -58.23 13.16 23.05
N VAL A 35 -58.45 12.21 23.97
CA VAL A 35 -57.60 11.01 24.08
C VAL A 35 -57.62 10.18 22.80
N VAL A 36 -58.79 9.94 22.21
CA VAL A 36 -58.94 9.15 20.98
C VAL A 36 -58.29 9.83 19.77
N VAL A 37 -58.45 11.15 19.61
CA VAL A 37 -57.82 11.91 18.52
C VAL A 37 -56.29 11.84 18.62
N ARG A 38 -55.73 11.99 19.82
CA ARG A 38 -54.28 11.85 20.05
C ARG A 38 -53.78 10.44 19.78
N GLN A 39 -54.53 9.41 20.22
CA GLN A 39 -54.18 8.01 19.97
C GLN A 39 -54.21 7.67 18.47
N LEU A 40 -55.18 8.18 17.72
CA LEU A 40 -55.26 7.99 16.27
C LEU A 40 -54.07 8.65 15.55
N SER A 41 -53.71 9.87 15.94
CA SER A 41 -52.53 10.56 15.41
C SER A 41 -51.23 9.83 15.73
N LEU A 42 -51.09 9.24 16.93
CA LEU A 42 -49.92 8.46 17.30
C LEU A 42 -49.85 7.14 16.51
N SER A 43 -50.99 6.46 16.34
CA SER A 43 -51.09 5.21 15.57
C SER A 43 -50.70 5.39 14.10
N THR A 44 -51.15 6.48 13.46
CA THR A 44 -50.74 6.81 12.09
C THR A 44 -49.26 7.19 12.00
N THR A 45 -48.70 7.93 12.97
CA THR A 45 -47.24 8.17 13.02
C THR A 45 -46.44 6.87 13.17
N VAL A 46 -46.90 5.92 13.99
CA VAL A 46 -46.24 4.62 14.17
C VAL A 46 -46.27 3.77 12.89
N SER A 47 -47.41 3.69 12.18
CA SER A 47 -47.46 2.92 10.92
C SER A 47 -46.63 3.55 9.81
N GLN A 48 -46.62 4.89 9.69
CA GLN A 48 -45.75 5.59 8.75
C GLN A 48 -44.26 5.41 9.10
N SER A 49 -43.93 5.39 10.39
CA SER A 49 -42.58 5.05 10.86
C SER A 49 -42.16 3.60 10.54
N GLN A 50 -43.10 2.66 10.42
CA GLN A 50 -42.78 1.28 10.01
C GLN A 50 -42.38 1.24 8.54
N TYR A 51 -43.14 1.89 7.64
CA TYR A 51 -42.77 1.98 6.23
C TYR A 51 -41.39 2.64 6.01
N ALA A 52 -41.08 3.68 6.79
CA ALA A 52 -39.76 4.31 6.76
C ALA A 52 -38.63 3.36 7.17
N ILE A 53 -38.76 2.59 8.27
CA ILE A 53 -37.69 1.67 8.68
C ILE A 53 -37.55 0.47 7.73
N TYR A 54 -38.66 -0.07 7.18
CA TYR A 54 -38.59 -1.15 6.18
C TYR A 54 -37.88 -0.70 4.90
N ALA A 55 -38.10 0.54 4.46
CA ALA A 55 -37.38 1.11 3.33
C ALA A 55 -35.87 1.24 3.64
N ALA A 56 -35.52 1.76 4.83
CA ALA A 56 -34.13 1.90 5.26
C ALA A 56 -33.39 0.55 5.28
N ASP A 57 -34.01 -0.49 5.85
CA ASP A 57 -33.44 -1.84 5.98
C ASP A 57 -33.17 -2.46 4.60
N SER A 58 -34.17 -2.44 3.73
CA SER A 58 -34.06 -2.87 2.33
C SER A 58 -32.94 -2.15 1.56
N GLY A 59 -32.73 -0.85 1.84
CA GLY A 59 -31.68 -0.05 1.21
C GLY A 59 -30.28 -0.36 1.73
N ALA A 60 -30.14 -0.61 3.04
CA ALA A 60 -28.87 -1.01 3.64
C ALA A 60 -28.44 -2.40 3.13
N GLU A 61 -29.36 -3.37 3.13
CA GLU A 61 -29.10 -4.73 2.65
C GLU A 61 -28.79 -4.79 1.15
N CYS A 62 -29.52 -4.05 0.31
CA CYS A 62 -29.24 -4.02 -1.13
C CYS A 62 -27.87 -3.36 -1.41
N ALA A 63 -27.47 -2.32 -0.67
CA ALA A 63 -26.11 -1.78 -0.75
C ALA A 63 -25.05 -2.78 -0.26
N LEU A 64 -25.25 -3.42 0.90
CA LEU A 64 -24.33 -4.41 1.46
C LEU A 64 -24.10 -5.57 0.48
N TYR A 65 -25.19 -6.07 -0.12
CA TYR A 65 -25.14 -7.13 -1.13
C TYR A 65 -24.29 -6.72 -2.34
N TRP A 66 -24.53 -5.54 -2.93
CA TRP A 66 -23.76 -5.08 -4.10
C TRP A 66 -22.31 -4.68 -3.77
N ASP A 67 -22.00 -4.37 -2.52
CA ASP A 67 -20.61 -4.21 -2.07
C ASP A 67 -19.88 -5.56 -2.00
N SER A 68 -20.55 -6.59 -1.47
CA SER A 68 -19.99 -7.92 -1.19
C SER A 68 -20.01 -8.89 -2.39
N LYS A 69 -20.90 -8.67 -3.38
CA LYS A 69 -21.16 -9.59 -4.50
C LYS A 69 -19.93 -9.91 -5.36
N TYR A 70 -18.97 -9.00 -5.43
CA TYR A 70 -17.75 -9.14 -6.22
C TYR A 70 -16.62 -9.63 -5.33
N ASN A 71 -16.41 -10.95 -5.35
CA ASN A 71 -15.51 -11.63 -4.44
C ASN A 71 -14.04 -11.22 -4.68
N GLY A 72 -13.52 -10.33 -3.83
CA GLY A 72 -12.16 -9.77 -3.90
C GLY A 72 -12.10 -8.39 -4.58
N SER A 73 -11.90 -7.35 -3.75
CA SER A 73 -11.45 -6.00 -4.12
C SER A 73 -12.34 -5.10 -5.01
N SER A 74 -13.41 -5.60 -5.62
CA SER A 74 -14.15 -4.86 -6.67
C SER A 74 -15.61 -4.53 -6.33
N SER A 75 -15.88 -3.70 -5.31
CA SER A 75 -17.24 -3.22 -5.01
C SER A 75 -17.96 -2.59 -6.21
N ALA A 76 -19.29 -2.72 -6.27
CA ALA A 76 -20.14 -2.01 -7.23
C ALA A 76 -20.16 -0.47 -7.02
N PHE A 77 -19.75 0.00 -5.85
CA PHE A 77 -19.77 1.41 -5.46
C PHE A 77 -18.40 2.04 -5.60
N VAL A 78 -18.39 3.33 -5.97
CA VAL A 78 -17.14 4.07 -6.18
C VAL A 78 -16.35 4.10 -4.88
N ASN A 79 -15.25 3.37 -4.86
CA ASN A 79 -14.19 3.55 -3.88
C ASN A 79 -13.29 4.70 -4.35
N ASN A 80 -12.32 5.10 -3.53
CA ASN A 80 -11.33 6.11 -3.94
C ASN A 80 -10.59 5.73 -5.23
N ASN A 81 -10.62 4.46 -5.65
CA ASN A 81 -9.95 3.97 -6.85
C ASN A 81 -10.76 4.13 -8.15
N SER A 82 -12.08 4.37 -8.09
CA SER A 82 -12.92 4.51 -9.30
C SER A 82 -13.03 5.95 -9.83
N GLY A 83 -12.17 6.84 -9.31
CA GLY A 83 -11.79 8.11 -9.92
C GLY A 83 -10.36 8.04 -10.50
N GLY A 84 -10.03 6.99 -11.25
CA GLY A 84 -8.75 6.87 -11.96
C GLY A 84 -7.52 6.80 -11.06
N VAL A 85 -7.50 5.90 -10.06
CA VAL A 85 -6.31 5.74 -9.21
C VAL A 85 -5.18 5.03 -9.94
N SER A 86 -4.11 5.78 -10.14
CA SER A 86 -2.73 5.27 -10.23
C SER A 86 -2.36 4.55 -8.92
N GLY A 87 -2.70 3.27 -8.79
CA GLY A 87 -2.25 2.44 -7.67
C GLY A 87 -0.87 1.84 -7.96
N TYR A 88 0.04 1.86 -7.00
CA TYR A 88 1.26 1.05 -7.06
C TYR A 88 0.99 -0.35 -6.49
N THR A 89 1.26 -1.39 -7.29
CA THR A 89 1.30 -2.79 -6.86
C THR A 89 2.75 -3.26 -6.83
N TYR A 90 3.22 -3.69 -5.67
CA TYR A 90 4.59 -4.13 -5.45
C TYR A 90 4.68 -5.66 -5.45
N LEU A 91 5.54 -6.21 -6.29
CA LEU A 91 5.82 -7.64 -6.35
C LEU A 91 7.28 -7.84 -5.90
N THR A 92 7.44 -8.30 -4.67
CA THR A 92 8.73 -8.46 -3.96
C THR A 92 9.16 -9.93 -3.82
N ALA A 93 8.26 -10.86 -4.13
CA ALA A 93 8.50 -12.31 -4.17
C ALA A 93 7.49 -13.00 -5.10
N GLY A 94 7.73 -14.27 -5.44
CA GLY A 94 6.87 -15.09 -6.29
C GLY A 94 7.39 -15.28 -7.71
N THR A 95 6.70 -16.12 -8.49
CA THR A 95 7.06 -16.51 -9.86
C THR A 95 5.97 -16.20 -10.90
N THR A 96 4.78 -15.83 -10.46
CA THR A 96 3.65 -15.47 -11.34
C THR A 96 2.87 -14.29 -10.79
N TRP A 97 2.20 -13.57 -11.68
CA TRP A 97 1.29 -12.48 -11.36
C TRP A 97 0.06 -12.58 -12.27
N THR A 98 -1.13 -12.35 -11.71
CA THR A 98 -2.37 -12.29 -12.50
C THR A 98 -2.60 -10.84 -12.91
N VAL A 99 -2.67 -10.61 -14.22
CA VAL A 99 -3.00 -9.29 -14.78
C VAL A 99 -4.39 -8.89 -14.29
N PRO A 100 -4.57 -7.71 -13.67
CA PRO A 100 -5.86 -7.25 -13.20
C PRO A 100 -6.93 -7.26 -14.29
N ILE A 101 -8.18 -7.53 -13.92
CA ILE A 101 -9.29 -7.63 -14.89
C ILE A 101 -9.65 -6.27 -15.52
N ASP A 102 -9.19 -5.19 -14.90
CA ASP A 102 -9.38 -3.78 -15.24
C ASP A 102 -8.11 -3.12 -15.83
N TRP A 103 -7.17 -3.93 -16.32
CA TRP A 103 -5.90 -3.48 -16.88
C TRP A 103 -6.08 -2.62 -18.15
N ASP A 104 -5.62 -1.36 -18.09
CA ASP A 104 -5.55 -0.47 -19.25
C ASP A 104 -4.21 -0.61 -19.98
N ASN A 105 -4.25 -1.05 -21.23
CA ASN A 105 -3.07 -1.14 -22.11
C ASN A 105 -2.52 0.25 -22.51
N SER A 106 -3.31 1.32 -22.40
CA SER A 106 -2.95 2.68 -22.84
C SER A 106 -2.42 3.59 -21.73
N ASN A 107 -2.64 3.26 -20.45
CA ASN A 107 -2.22 4.05 -19.30
C ASN A 107 -1.71 3.15 -18.14
N ASN A 108 -0.57 2.51 -18.40
CA ASN A 108 0.16 1.74 -17.41
C ASN A 108 1.67 1.98 -17.50
N SER A 109 2.38 1.60 -16.45
CA SER A 109 3.83 1.53 -16.42
C SER A 109 4.30 0.45 -15.47
N ILE A 110 5.38 -0.24 -15.84
CA ILE A 110 6.00 -1.28 -15.03
C ILE A 110 7.47 -0.94 -14.88
N GLU A 111 7.92 -0.85 -13.63
CA GLU A 111 9.28 -0.51 -13.24
C GLU A 111 9.90 -1.68 -12.50
N VAL A 112 11.20 -1.92 -12.69
CA VAL A 112 11.89 -3.04 -12.06
C VAL A 112 13.30 -2.65 -11.62
N ILE A 113 13.72 -3.15 -10.47
CA ILE A 113 15.10 -3.08 -9.98
C ILE A 113 15.66 -4.51 -9.84
N GLY A 114 16.87 -4.74 -10.34
CA GLY A 114 17.59 -6.01 -10.18
C GLY A 114 18.11 -6.20 -8.75
N GLY A 115 18.37 -7.43 -8.32
CA GLY A 115 19.02 -7.68 -7.02
C GLY A 115 20.44 -7.11 -6.98
N GLY A 116 20.86 -6.57 -5.84
CA GLY A 116 22.25 -6.12 -5.64
C GLY A 116 23.18 -7.27 -5.26
N GLY A 117 24.47 -7.16 -5.58
CA GLY A 117 25.49 -8.12 -5.21
C GLY A 117 25.89 -8.04 -3.74
N GLY A 118 26.34 -9.16 -3.18
CA GLY A 118 26.98 -9.18 -1.86
C GLY A 118 28.39 -8.60 -1.91
N GLY A 119 28.87 -8.08 -0.79
CA GLY A 119 30.29 -7.74 -0.62
C GLY A 119 31.14 -9.00 -0.42
N GLY A 120 32.40 -8.95 -0.83
CA GLY A 120 33.38 -9.99 -0.54
C GLY A 120 33.77 -10.02 0.94
N ALA A 121 34.19 -11.18 1.42
CA ALA A 121 34.76 -11.32 2.76
C ALA A 121 36.16 -10.68 2.85
N GLY A 122 36.59 -10.35 4.06
CA GLY A 122 38.00 -10.10 4.35
C GLY A 122 38.77 -11.41 4.51
N TRP A 123 40.11 -11.34 4.44
CA TRP A 123 41.00 -12.49 4.60
C TRP A 123 41.85 -12.42 5.86
N LEU A 124 42.30 -13.59 6.32
CA LEU A 124 43.37 -13.70 7.30
C LEU A 124 44.65 -13.13 6.67
N ASN A 125 45.44 -12.37 7.42
CA ASN A 125 46.57 -11.57 6.93
C ASN A 125 46.17 -10.28 6.17
N TRP A 126 45.28 -9.48 6.77
CA TRP A 126 45.14 -8.04 6.51
C TRP A 126 44.41 -7.62 5.22
N ASP A 127 43.97 -8.57 4.40
CA ASP A 127 43.18 -8.26 3.21
C ASP A 127 41.72 -7.94 3.55
N ALA A 128 41.18 -6.90 2.91
CA ALA A 128 39.78 -6.48 3.04
C ALA A 128 38.97 -6.91 1.80
N GLY A 129 37.66 -7.03 1.97
CA GLY A 129 36.73 -7.40 0.90
C GLY A 129 36.33 -6.22 0.01
N ALA A 130 36.10 -6.51 -1.27
CA ALA A 130 35.51 -5.57 -2.22
C ALA A 130 34.00 -5.45 -2.04
N GLY A 131 33.42 -4.29 -2.31
CA GLY A 131 31.97 -4.09 -2.27
C GLY A 131 31.27 -4.80 -3.43
N GLY A 132 29.99 -5.17 -3.25
CA GLY A 132 29.15 -5.63 -4.35
C GLY A 132 28.70 -4.48 -5.25
N GLY A 133 28.24 -4.79 -6.46
CA GLY A 133 27.57 -3.85 -7.36
C GLY A 133 26.06 -3.81 -7.13
N GLY A 134 25.43 -2.64 -7.24
CA GLY A 134 23.99 -2.48 -7.14
C GLY A 134 23.26 -2.99 -8.38
N GLY A 135 21.97 -3.29 -8.27
CA GLY A 135 21.12 -3.69 -9.38
C GLY A 135 20.79 -2.54 -10.35
N ALA A 136 20.54 -2.89 -11.61
CA ALA A 136 20.03 -1.96 -12.62
C ALA A 136 18.57 -1.56 -12.33
N TYR A 137 18.10 -0.56 -13.07
CA TYR A 137 16.70 -0.15 -13.13
C TYR A 137 16.24 -0.20 -14.59
N ALA A 138 15.00 -0.63 -14.81
CA ALA A 138 14.34 -0.51 -16.10
C ALA A 138 12.85 -0.18 -15.92
N LYS A 139 12.29 0.56 -16.88
CA LYS A 139 10.88 0.92 -16.95
C LYS A 139 10.33 0.73 -18.36
N VAL A 140 9.07 0.34 -18.44
CA VAL A 140 8.25 0.32 -19.64
C VAL A 140 6.91 1.02 -19.35
N THR A 141 6.26 1.55 -20.38
CA THR A 141 4.95 2.22 -20.30
C THR A 141 4.04 1.68 -21.40
N ASN A 142 2.72 1.73 -21.16
CA ASN A 142 1.67 1.35 -22.11
C ASN A 142 1.87 -0.08 -22.63
N VAL A 143 2.07 -1.02 -21.69
CA VAL A 143 2.24 -2.44 -21.96
C VAL A 143 0.88 -3.05 -22.29
N SER A 144 0.80 -3.68 -23.46
CA SER A 144 -0.34 -4.53 -23.82
C SER A 144 -0.27 -5.88 -23.09
N LEU A 145 -1.17 -6.11 -22.14
CA LEU A 145 -1.40 -7.39 -21.47
C LEU A 145 -2.88 -7.80 -21.62
N THR A 146 -3.16 -9.09 -21.47
CA THR A 146 -4.53 -9.61 -21.48
C THR A 146 -5.09 -9.62 -20.05
N PRO A 147 -6.19 -8.89 -19.75
CA PRO A 147 -6.79 -8.88 -18.43
C PRO A 147 -7.16 -10.28 -17.93
N GLY A 148 -6.95 -10.54 -16.64
CA GLY A 148 -7.23 -11.83 -16.00
C GLY A 148 -6.25 -12.97 -16.33
N MET A 149 -5.31 -12.79 -17.25
CA MET A 149 -4.31 -13.82 -17.57
C MET A 149 -3.20 -13.88 -16.51
N VAL A 150 -2.69 -15.08 -16.26
CA VAL A 150 -1.48 -15.28 -15.44
C VAL A 150 -0.24 -15.15 -16.31
N VAL A 151 0.70 -14.30 -15.89
CA VAL A 151 2.01 -14.12 -16.52
C VAL A 151 3.13 -14.54 -15.56
N THR A 152 4.27 -14.96 -16.11
CA THR A 152 5.45 -15.30 -15.31
C THR A 152 6.26 -14.04 -14.97
N MET A 153 6.83 -14.03 -13.77
CA MET A 153 7.75 -13.00 -13.29
C MET A 153 8.93 -13.64 -12.56
N LYS A 154 9.97 -12.85 -12.33
CA LYS A 154 11.05 -13.19 -11.40
C LYS A 154 11.46 -11.94 -10.64
N VAL A 155 11.45 -12.00 -9.32
CA VAL A 155 12.14 -11.03 -8.47
C VAL A 155 13.57 -11.53 -8.23
N GLY A 156 14.56 -10.69 -8.53
CA GLY A 156 15.97 -11.01 -8.33
C GLY A 156 16.31 -11.12 -6.85
N SER A 157 16.93 -12.22 -6.42
CA SER A 157 17.44 -12.33 -5.05
C SER A 157 18.60 -11.37 -4.81
N GLY A 158 18.75 -10.90 -3.57
CA GLY A 158 19.98 -10.24 -3.14
C GLY A 158 21.15 -11.23 -3.15
N GLY A 159 22.34 -10.75 -3.50
CA GLY A 159 23.56 -11.52 -3.47
C GLY A 159 23.97 -11.83 -2.02
N ALA A 160 24.24 -13.10 -1.73
CA ALA A 160 24.69 -13.51 -0.40
C ALA A 160 26.00 -12.81 -0.01
N ALA A 161 26.15 -12.49 1.28
CA ALA A 161 27.41 -12.00 1.83
C ALA A 161 28.55 -12.99 1.56
N GLY A 162 29.72 -12.48 1.17
CA GLY A 162 30.94 -13.27 1.16
C GLY A 162 31.26 -13.75 2.58
N ILE A 163 31.41 -15.07 2.75
CA ILE A 163 31.80 -15.70 4.01
C ILE A 163 33.32 -15.78 4.15
N ALA A 164 33.84 -15.76 5.37
CA ALA A 164 35.29 -15.80 5.61
C ALA A 164 35.99 -17.03 5.00
N SER A 165 37.31 -16.89 4.78
CA SER A 165 38.15 -17.79 3.97
C SER A 165 38.02 -17.58 2.45
N ALA A 166 37.96 -16.32 2.00
CA ALA A 166 37.87 -15.90 0.59
C ALA A 166 36.55 -16.26 -0.11
N GLY A 167 35.42 -16.21 0.59
CA GLY A 167 34.11 -16.17 -0.07
C GLY A 167 33.93 -14.83 -0.80
N ALA A 168 33.92 -14.86 -2.13
CA ALA A 168 33.41 -13.76 -2.93
C ALA A 168 31.93 -13.50 -2.59
N GLY A 169 31.47 -12.27 -2.75
CA GLY A 169 30.06 -11.96 -2.64
C GLY A 169 29.26 -12.71 -3.70
N GLY A 170 28.03 -13.11 -3.37
CA GLY A 170 27.09 -13.64 -4.35
C GLY A 170 26.66 -12.55 -5.34
N ASN A 171 26.42 -12.91 -6.60
CA ASN A 171 25.76 -12.02 -7.55
C ASN A 171 24.29 -11.82 -7.15
N GLY A 172 23.78 -10.62 -7.35
CA GLY A 172 22.35 -10.34 -7.31
C GLY A 172 21.64 -10.94 -8.53
N GLY A 173 20.38 -11.33 -8.36
CA GLY A 173 19.57 -11.89 -9.43
C GLY A 173 18.98 -10.84 -10.37
N ASP A 174 18.82 -11.19 -11.64
CA ASP A 174 18.01 -10.42 -12.59
C ASP A 174 16.52 -10.42 -12.15
N THR A 175 15.87 -9.26 -12.23
CA THR A 175 14.43 -9.07 -11.99
C THR A 175 13.73 -8.79 -13.31
N TYR A 176 12.62 -9.46 -13.61
CA TYR A 176 11.87 -9.26 -14.85
C TYR A 176 10.39 -9.67 -14.77
N LEU A 177 9.58 -9.10 -15.66
CA LEU A 177 8.18 -9.48 -15.88
C LEU A 177 7.98 -9.84 -17.36
N CYS A 178 7.12 -10.82 -17.62
CA CYS A 178 6.76 -11.26 -18.96
C CYS A 178 5.29 -10.98 -19.30
N ASN A 179 4.96 -11.05 -20.59
CA ASN A 179 3.58 -11.01 -21.10
C ASN A 179 2.92 -12.40 -21.24
N SER A 180 3.60 -13.46 -20.80
CA SER A 180 3.17 -14.84 -20.95
C SER A 180 3.68 -15.72 -19.80
N ALA A 181 3.08 -16.89 -19.63
CA ALA A 181 3.61 -17.95 -18.77
C ALA A 181 4.86 -18.64 -19.38
N SER A 182 4.95 -18.67 -20.72
CA SER A 182 6.00 -19.34 -21.49
C SER A 182 7.12 -18.38 -21.92
N ASN A 183 8.28 -18.93 -22.34
CA ASN A 183 9.44 -18.17 -22.83
C ASN A 183 9.98 -17.10 -21.86
N CYS A 184 9.86 -17.37 -20.55
CA CYS A 184 10.16 -16.44 -19.45
C CYS A 184 11.19 -17.03 -18.44
N SER A 185 12.13 -17.87 -18.89
CA SER A 185 13.10 -18.56 -18.02
C SER A 185 14.32 -17.71 -17.63
N SER A 186 14.58 -16.63 -18.35
CA SER A 186 15.65 -15.66 -18.07
C SER A 186 15.23 -14.27 -18.56
N ILE A 187 16.00 -13.24 -18.19
CA ILE A 187 15.81 -11.87 -18.71
C ILE A 187 15.96 -11.75 -20.23
N SER A 188 16.57 -12.74 -20.91
CA SER A 188 16.67 -12.79 -22.37
C SER A 188 15.55 -13.61 -23.04
N GLY A 189 14.53 -14.02 -22.28
CA GLY A 189 13.36 -14.72 -22.81
C GLY A 189 12.52 -13.80 -23.70
N SER A 190 11.98 -14.34 -24.80
CA SER A 190 11.22 -13.55 -25.79
C SER A 190 9.87 -13.03 -25.27
N ALA A 191 9.39 -13.51 -24.13
CA ALA A 191 8.20 -12.99 -23.46
C ALA A 191 8.51 -11.85 -22.47
N VAL A 192 9.78 -11.55 -22.19
CA VAL A 192 10.18 -10.48 -21.24
C VAL A 192 9.86 -9.11 -21.82
N ILE A 193 9.00 -8.37 -21.13
CA ILE A 193 8.58 -7.02 -21.50
C ILE A 193 9.36 -5.93 -20.77
N VAL A 194 9.86 -6.24 -19.57
CA VAL A 194 10.71 -5.37 -18.77
C VAL A 194 11.60 -6.22 -17.88
N GLY A 195 12.86 -5.81 -17.73
CA GLY A 195 13.82 -6.52 -16.91
C GLY A 195 15.04 -5.69 -16.56
N ALA A 196 15.49 -5.78 -15.31
CA ALA A 196 16.70 -5.16 -14.80
C ALA A 196 17.73 -6.21 -14.42
N LYS A 197 18.98 -5.97 -14.83
CA LYS A 197 20.13 -6.81 -14.47
C LYS A 197 20.48 -6.71 -12.99
N GLY A 198 20.78 -7.86 -12.39
CA GLY A 198 21.38 -7.92 -11.06
C GLY A 198 22.82 -7.40 -11.05
N GLY A 199 23.29 -6.96 -9.89
CA GLY A 199 24.67 -6.53 -9.68
C GLY A 199 25.62 -7.70 -9.37
N GLY A 200 26.89 -7.56 -9.74
CA GLY A 200 27.93 -8.55 -9.45
C GLY A 200 28.37 -8.53 -7.98
N GLY A 201 28.80 -9.67 -7.45
CA GLY A 201 29.39 -9.77 -6.12
C GLY A 201 30.82 -9.22 -6.05
N GLY A 202 31.20 -8.69 -4.89
CA GLY A 202 32.55 -8.18 -4.63
C GLY A 202 33.58 -9.30 -4.45
N GLN A 203 34.81 -9.08 -4.95
CA GLN A 203 35.93 -10.02 -4.76
C GLN A 203 36.49 -9.99 -3.32
N PRO A 204 37.07 -11.09 -2.82
CA PRO A 204 37.41 -11.24 -1.40
C PRO A 204 38.93 -11.17 -1.11
N THR A 205 39.73 -10.56 -1.99
CA THR A 205 41.19 -10.65 -1.97
C THR A 205 41.88 -9.29 -2.16
N ARG A 206 43.15 -9.23 -1.75
CA ARG A 206 44.13 -8.19 -2.09
C ARG A 206 44.03 -7.79 -3.57
N SER A 207 43.92 -6.50 -3.88
CA SER A 207 43.73 -5.96 -5.24
C SER A 207 42.47 -6.46 -6.00
N GLY A 208 41.42 -6.88 -5.29
CA GLY A 208 40.15 -7.30 -5.87
C GLY A 208 39.28 -6.14 -6.39
N PRO A 209 38.72 -6.21 -7.62
CA PRO A 209 37.74 -5.25 -8.08
C PRO A 209 36.43 -5.36 -7.30
N GLY A 210 35.77 -4.21 -7.13
CA GLY A 210 34.37 -4.17 -6.71
C GLY A 210 33.45 -4.87 -7.73
N GLY A 211 32.33 -5.39 -7.25
CA GLY A 211 31.33 -6.01 -8.11
C GLY A 211 30.76 -4.99 -9.11
N SER A 212 30.67 -5.36 -10.39
CA SER A 212 30.07 -4.50 -11.41
C SER A 212 28.60 -4.23 -11.10
N GLY A 213 28.16 -2.98 -11.24
CA GLY A 213 26.74 -2.66 -11.19
C GLY A 213 25.95 -3.35 -12.30
N GLY A 214 24.67 -3.62 -12.05
CA GLY A 214 23.76 -4.20 -13.04
C GLY A 214 23.72 -3.30 -14.28
N LEU A 215 23.95 -3.89 -15.46
CA LEU A 215 24.14 -3.13 -16.69
C LEU A 215 22.81 -2.75 -17.36
N SER A 216 22.61 -1.45 -17.62
CA SER A 216 21.48 -0.95 -18.41
C SER A 216 21.46 -1.48 -19.85
N SER A 217 22.63 -1.77 -20.43
CA SER A 217 22.76 -2.37 -21.77
C SER A 217 22.17 -3.77 -21.85
N GLY A 218 22.29 -4.57 -20.79
CA GLY A 218 21.69 -5.91 -20.67
C GLY A 218 20.25 -5.91 -20.12
N SER A 219 19.69 -4.74 -19.81
CA SER A 219 18.35 -4.58 -19.26
C SER A 219 17.32 -4.27 -20.37
N ILE A 220 16.04 -4.60 -20.14
CA ILE A 220 14.92 -4.46 -21.08
C ILE A 220 13.93 -3.43 -20.55
N GLY A 221 13.62 -2.42 -21.35
CA GLY A 221 12.76 -1.28 -21.02
C GLY A 221 13.07 -0.08 -21.89
N SER A 222 12.17 0.91 -21.93
CA SER A 222 12.34 2.17 -22.66
C SER A 222 13.21 3.18 -21.89
N VAL A 223 13.15 3.17 -20.55
CA VAL A 223 14.06 3.91 -19.67
C VAL A 223 14.87 2.91 -18.88
N LYS A 224 16.20 3.08 -18.83
CA LYS A 224 17.13 2.13 -18.20
C LYS A 224 18.32 2.85 -17.56
N TYR A 225 18.67 2.44 -16.35
CA TYR A 225 19.83 2.98 -15.61
C TYR A 225 20.66 1.84 -15.03
N SER A 226 21.98 2.05 -14.94
CA SER A 226 22.90 1.04 -14.39
C SER A 226 23.02 1.19 -12.89
N GLY A 227 23.13 0.07 -12.17
CA GLY A 227 23.48 0.11 -10.75
C GLY A 227 24.90 0.66 -10.54
N GLY A 228 25.18 1.12 -9.32
CA GLY A 228 26.52 1.55 -8.94
C GLY A 228 27.48 0.37 -8.87
N ASN A 229 28.73 0.55 -9.31
CA ASN A 229 29.77 -0.43 -9.04
C ASN A 229 30.10 -0.47 -7.53
N GLY A 230 30.49 -1.62 -7.02
CA GLY A 230 31.15 -1.71 -5.71
C GLY A 230 32.49 -1.01 -5.72
N GLY A 231 32.94 -0.57 -4.56
CA GLY A 231 34.30 -0.09 -4.35
C GLY A 231 35.32 -1.22 -4.51
N SER A 232 36.50 -0.89 -5.02
CA SER A 232 37.62 -1.82 -5.12
C SER A 232 38.51 -1.73 -3.86
N VAL A 233 39.23 -2.81 -3.56
CA VAL A 233 40.26 -2.83 -2.53
C VAL A 233 41.63 -2.89 -3.20
N ASN A 234 42.54 -1.98 -2.86
CA ASN A 234 43.89 -2.01 -3.43
C ASN A 234 44.90 -2.75 -2.53
N ILE A 235 44.89 -2.50 -1.21
CA ILE A 235 45.77 -3.13 -0.21
C ILE A 235 45.09 -3.20 1.17
N THR A 236 45.85 -3.58 2.20
CA THR A 236 45.41 -3.83 3.59
C THR A 236 44.66 -2.67 4.25
N GLY A 237 43.58 -2.95 4.98
CA GLY A 237 42.86 -1.95 5.76
C GLY A 237 41.37 -2.26 5.97
N GLY A 238 40.54 -1.22 5.92
CA GLY A 238 39.08 -1.35 5.98
C GLY A 238 38.46 -1.87 4.68
N GLY A 239 37.26 -2.44 4.78
CA GLY A 239 36.44 -2.85 3.65
C GLY A 239 36.07 -1.67 2.75
N SER A 240 35.74 -1.96 1.50
CA SER A 240 35.22 -0.97 0.56
C SER A 240 33.69 -0.92 0.58
N GLY A 241 33.09 0.15 0.07
CA GLY A 241 31.64 0.33 0.06
C GLY A 241 30.93 -0.43 -1.07
N GLY A 242 29.69 -0.85 -0.85
CA GLY A 242 28.81 -1.39 -1.87
C GLY A 242 28.24 -0.30 -2.78
N GLY A 243 27.92 -0.65 -4.03
CA GLY A 243 27.21 0.22 -4.96
C GLY A 243 25.74 0.42 -4.58
N GLY A 244 25.22 1.62 -4.82
CA GLY A 244 23.79 1.91 -4.73
C GLY A 244 23.00 1.26 -5.87
N ALA A 245 21.73 0.98 -5.63
CA ALA A 245 20.80 0.56 -6.67
C ALA A 245 20.57 1.70 -7.68
N ALA A 246 20.26 1.36 -8.93
CA ALA A 246 19.60 2.32 -9.80
C ALA A 246 18.11 2.48 -9.43
N GLY A 247 17.49 3.58 -9.86
CA GLY A 247 16.10 3.91 -9.54
C GLY A 247 15.50 4.89 -10.55
N PRO A 248 14.25 5.34 -10.35
CA PRO A 248 13.56 6.22 -11.30
C PRO A 248 14.28 7.56 -11.53
N ASN A 249 15.06 8.03 -10.56
CA ASN A 249 15.82 9.28 -10.62
C ASN A 249 17.25 9.13 -11.20
N GLY A 250 17.68 7.91 -11.57
CA GLY A 250 18.95 7.69 -12.28
C GLY A 250 19.75 6.44 -11.87
N SER A 251 20.99 6.38 -12.36
CA SER A 251 21.96 5.33 -12.04
C SER A 251 22.34 5.33 -10.55
N GLY A 252 22.72 4.17 -10.02
CA GLY A 252 23.20 4.08 -8.64
C GLY A 252 24.61 4.67 -8.48
N GLY A 253 24.86 5.31 -7.34
CA GLY A 253 26.18 5.80 -6.97
C GLY A 253 27.16 4.65 -6.71
N ALA A 254 28.41 4.80 -7.14
CA ALA A 254 29.45 3.81 -6.87
C ALA A 254 29.83 3.76 -5.38
N GLY A 255 30.23 2.60 -4.89
CA GLY A 255 30.84 2.46 -3.56
C GLY A 255 32.24 3.06 -3.50
N GLY A 256 32.61 3.62 -2.36
CA GLY A 256 33.95 4.15 -2.12
C GLY A 256 35.00 3.03 -2.07
N SER A 257 36.20 3.30 -2.58
CA SER A 257 37.30 2.32 -2.58
C SER A 257 38.17 2.43 -1.32
N SER A 258 38.88 1.35 -0.96
CA SER A 258 39.89 1.36 0.12
C SER A 258 41.30 1.11 -0.43
N SER A 259 42.28 1.93 -0.01
CA SER A 259 43.61 1.95 -0.61
C SER A 259 44.70 2.38 0.39
N GLY A 260 45.17 1.45 1.22
CA GLY A 260 46.31 1.69 2.13
C GLY A 260 45.94 2.43 3.41
N VAL A 261 44.65 2.46 3.70
CA VAL A 261 44.06 3.23 4.79
C VAL A 261 43.30 2.27 5.68
N THR A 262 43.43 2.44 6.99
CA THR A 262 42.94 1.49 7.98
C THR A 262 41.43 1.63 8.26
N GLY A 263 40.85 2.81 8.06
CA GLY A 263 39.40 3.02 8.03
C GLY A 263 38.74 2.42 6.76
N ALA A 264 37.43 2.21 6.81
CA ALA A 264 36.66 1.61 5.72
C ALA A 264 35.92 2.67 4.89
N ALA A 265 35.55 2.33 3.65
CA ALA A 265 34.90 3.26 2.72
C ALA A 265 33.36 3.26 2.83
N GLY A 266 32.72 4.34 2.38
CA GLY A 266 31.27 4.48 2.38
C GLY A 266 30.61 3.83 1.16
N GLY A 267 29.39 3.31 1.32
CA GLY A 267 28.57 2.80 0.22
C GLY A 267 27.97 3.93 -0.62
N GLY A 268 27.61 3.65 -1.88
CA GLY A 268 27.02 4.65 -2.80
C GLY A 268 25.52 4.88 -2.57
N GLY A 269 25.00 6.05 -2.95
CA GLY A 269 23.57 6.36 -2.86
C GLY A 269 22.73 5.71 -3.96
N GLY A 270 21.47 5.40 -3.66
CA GLY A 270 20.49 4.86 -4.60
C GLY A 270 19.96 5.89 -5.59
N GLY A 271 19.58 5.42 -6.78
CA GLY A 271 18.70 6.08 -7.74
C GLY A 271 19.06 7.52 -8.08
N GLY A 272 20.19 7.75 -8.73
CA GLY A 272 20.71 9.10 -9.01
C GLY A 272 21.54 9.69 -7.86
N GLY A 273 21.75 8.92 -6.79
CA GLY A 273 22.60 9.31 -5.65
C GLY A 273 24.09 9.40 -5.96
N SER A 274 24.83 10.08 -5.08
CA SER A 274 26.27 10.28 -5.21
C SER A 274 27.06 9.00 -4.92
N ALA A 275 28.30 8.94 -5.40
CA ALA A 275 29.23 7.92 -4.94
C ALA A 275 29.52 8.04 -3.43
N GLY A 276 29.86 6.93 -2.79
CA GLY A 276 30.37 6.88 -1.43
C GLY A 276 31.84 7.33 -1.39
N SER A 277 32.25 7.92 -0.26
CA SER A 277 33.62 8.42 -0.12
C SER A 277 34.61 7.26 0.08
N SER A 278 35.79 7.37 -0.52
CA SER A 278 36.93 6.48 -0.25
C SER A 278 37.50 6.73 1.15
N ALA A 279 38.11 5.71 1.77
CA ALA A 279 38.79 5.86 3.06
C ALA A 279 40.06 6.72 2.94
N VAL A 280 40.31 7.60 3.92
CA VAL A 280 41.47 8.54 3.93
C VAL A 280 42.28 8.58 5.24
N ASN A 281 41.75 8.08 6.37
CA ASN A 281 42.51 7.89 7.61
C ASN A 281 41.90 6.75 8.47
N THR A 282 42.15 6.74 9.79
CA THR A 282 41.58 5.78 10.76
C THR A 282 40.07 5.92 10.98
N VAL A 283 39.46 7.01 10.52
CA VAL A 283 38.00 7.24 10.51
C VAL A 283 37.43 6.62 9.25
N GLY A 284 36.28 5.96 9.37
CA GLY A 284 35.53 5.48 8.22
C GLY A 284 35.02 6.63 7.35
N ALA A 285 34.81 6.38 6.07
CA ALA A 285 34.35 7.38 5.14
C ALA A 285 32.83 7.53 5.12
N ILE A 286 32.34 8.71 4.74
CA ILE A 286 30.90 9.01 4.64
C ILE A 286 30.30 8.30 3.43
N GLY A 287 29.07 7.79 3.56
CA GLY A 287 28.31 7.20 2.45
C GLY A 287 27.93 8.22 1.36
N GLY A 288 27.37 7.73 0.27
CA GLY A 288 26.81 8.56 -0.79
C GLY A 288 25.43 9.10 -0.40
N ASN A 289 25.11 10.32 -0.81
CA ASN A 289 23.77 10.87 -0.65
C ASN A 289 22.81 10.27 -1.71
N ASN A 290 21.51 10.31 -1.45
CA ASN A 290 20.47 10.03 -2.43
C ASN A 290 20.37 11.16 -3.50
N TYR A 291 19.43 11.01 -4.45
CA TYR A 291 19.16 12.03 -5.49
C TYR A 291 18.80 13.43 -4.94
N ALA A 292 18.26 13.51 -3.72
CA ALA A 292 17.96 14.77 -3.03
C ALA A 292 19.18 15.36 -2.29
N SER A 293 20.39 14.82 -2.52
CA SER A 293 21.64 15.23 -1.88
C SER A 293 21.63 15.10 -0.34
N ALA A 294 20.88 14.14 0.20
CA ALA A 294 20.78 13.86 1.63
C ALA A 294 20.90 12.37 1.97
N GLY A 295 20.88 12.04 3.26
CA GLY A 295 20.72 10.67 3.76
C GLY A 295 21.98 9.81 3.82
N ALA A 296 23.16 10.34 3.48
CA ALA A 296 24.42 9.62 3.66
C ALA A 296 24.68 9.22 5.11
N GLY A 297 25.07 7.97 5.33
CA GLY A 297 25.53 7.47 6.62
C GLY A 297 26.89 8.06 7.01
N SER A 298 27.03 8.49 8.26
CA SER A 298 28.26 9.08 8.79
C SER A 298 29.40 8.06 8.87
N GLY A 299 30.62 8.52 8.62
CA GLY A 299 31.82 7.72 8.84
C GLY A 299 32.02 7.37 10.32
N GLY A 300 32.38 6.12 10.62
CA GLY A 300 32.65 5.68 11.99
C GLY A 300 33.96 6.25 12.53
N ALA A 301 33.95 6.78 13.75
CA ALA A 301 35.16 7.13 14.48
C ALA A 301 36.07 5.89 14.68
N ALA A 302 37.33 6.09 15.09
CA ALA A 302 38.22 4.98 15.43
C ALA A 302 37.54 4.00 16.40
N SER A 303 37.74 2.70 16.17
CA SER A 303 37.11 1.59 16.90
C SER A 303 35.56 1.60 16.90
N SER A 304 34.91 2.32 15.97
CA SER A 304 33.45 2.50 15.92
C SER A 304 32.85 2.06 14.58
N GLY A 305 31.58 1.63 14.61
CA GLY A 305 30.82 1.29 13.40
C GLY A 305 30.46 2.50 12.55
N GLY A 306 30.16 2.25 11.28
CA GLY A 306 29.65 3.27 10.37
C GLY A 306 28.17 3.58 10.62
N GLY A 307 27.75 4.82 10.40
CA GLY A 307 26.36 5.25 10.47
C GLY A 307 25.53 4.67 9.33
N THR A 308 24.29 4.30 9.60
CA THR A 308 23.34 3.81 8.60
C THR A 308 22.90 4.93 7.66
N GLY A 309 22.82 4.65 6.36
CA GLY A 309 22.19 5.56 5.39
C GLY A 309 20.67 5.62 5.59
N SER A 310 20.02 6.63 5.01
CA SER A 310 18.58 6.88 5.10
C SER A 310 18.02 7.37 3.76
N ALA A 311 16.75 7.09 3.46
CA ALA A 311 16.06 7.55 2.23
C ALA A 311 16.87 7.28 0.93
N GLY A 312 17.46 6.09 0.81
CA GLY A 312 18.31 5.70 -0.33
C GLY A 312 19.78 6.13 -0.21
N GLY A 313 20.19 6.88 0.82
CA GLY A 313 21.61 7.18 1.05
C GLY A 313 22.42 5.93 1.41
N GLY A 314 23.70 5.91 1.01
CA GLY A 314 24.63 4.82 1.30
C GLY A 314 25.09 4.83 2.76
N GLY A 315 25.46 3.67 3.29
CA GLY A 315 25.99 3.53 4.65
C GLY A 315 27.42 4.03 4.78
N GLY A 316 27.78 4.59 5.93
CA GLY A 316 29.16 5.01 6.22
C GLY A 316 30.07 3.81 6.46
N GLY A 317 31.36 3.95 6.15
CA GLY A 317 32.37 2.97 6.53
C GLY A 317 32.64 2.99 8.04
N ALA A 318 33.06 1.86 8.60
CA ALA A 318 33.57 1.80 9.98
C ALA A 318 34.99 2.38 10.11
N GLY A 319 35.33 2.82 11.32
CA GLY A 319 36.69 3.21 11.67
C GLY A 319 37.61 2.02 11.98
N HIS A 320 38.91 2.31 12.01
CA HIS A 320 39.97 1.37 12.37
C HIS A 320 40.09 1.18 13.88
N ALA A 321 40.37 -0.05 14.31
CA ALA A 321 40.72 -0.34 15.70
C ALA A 321 42.24 -0.42 15.92
N VAL A 322 42.78 0.58 16.63
CA VAL A 322 44.16 0.57 17.17
C VAL A 322 44.28 -0.37 18.38
N SER A 323 45.52 -0.74 18.73
CA SER A 323 45.86 -1.79 19.71
C SER A 323 45.01 -1.83 20.97
N GLY A 324 44.09 -2.79 21.04
CA GLY A 324 43.21 -3.06 22.20
C GLY A 324 41.75 -2.64 21.99
N GLY A 325 41.42 -1.91 20.92
CA GLY A 325 40.06 -1.57 20.55
C GLY A 325 39.28 -2.70 19.85
N SER A 326 37.95 -2.64 19.93
CA SER A 326 37.04 -3.45 19.12
C SER A 326 36.87 -2.83 17.72
N THR A 327 36.60 -3.63 16.69
CA THR A 327 36.25 -3.10 15.36
C THR A 327 34.76 -2.88 15.22
N GLY A 328 34.34 -1.89 14.42
CA GLY A 328 32.94 -1.72 14.05
C GLY A 328 32.55 -2.37 12.72
N PRO A 329 31.25 -2.70 12.54
CA PRO A 329 30.67 -3.05 11.23
C PRO A 329 30.45 -1.80 10.38
N GLY A 330 30.45 -1.97 9.06
CA GLY A 330 30.01 -0.93 8.14
C GLY A 330 28.52 -0.60 8.32
N GLY A 331 28.14 0.66 8.15
CA GLY A 331 26.74 1.07 8.22
C GLY A 331 25.93 0.44 7.09
N THR A 332 24.69 0.03 7.35
CA THR A 332 23.78 -0.41 6.29
C THR A 332 23.40 0.76 5.39
N GLY A 333 23.13 0.50 4.12
CA GLY A 333 22.49 1.50 3.28
C GLY A 333 21.03 1.76 3.68
N GLY A 334 20.51 2.93 3.31
CA GLY A 334 19.12 3.30 3.52
C GLY A 334 18.20 2.74 2.43
N ALA A 335 16.97 2.39 2.79
CA ALA A 335 15.91 2.16 1.81
C ALA A 335 15.47 3.49 1.19
N GLY A 336 15.26 3.52 -0.12
CA GLY A 336 14.67 4.66 -0.83
C GLY A 336 13.17 4.79 -0.56
N THR A 337 12.60 5.91 -0.99
CA THR A 337 11.17 6.24 -0.81
C THR A 337 10.56 6.86 -2.08
N GLU A 338 11.00 6.42 -3.25
CA GLU A 338 10.59 7.00 -4.54
C GLU A 338 9.16 6.63 -4.96
N TRP A 339 8.60 5.53 -4.46
CA TRP A 339 7.24 5.09 -4.75
C TRP A 339 6.29 5.24 -3.55
N ASP A 340 6.75 4.91 -2.33
CA ASP A 340 6.09 5.23 -1.06
C ASP A 340 7.07 5.34 0.12
N THR A 341 6.58 5.38 1.36
CA THR A 341 7.39 5.51 2.58
C THR A 341 8.28 4.31 2.91
N SER A 342 8.13 3.20 2.19
CA SER A 342 8.79 1.89 2.44
C SER A 342 9.38 1.24 1.18
N HIS A 343 8.96 1.66 -0.02
CA HIS A 343 9.45 1.15 -1.30
C HIS A 343 10.25 2.20 -2.08
N GLY A 344 11.48 1.83 -2.42
CA GLY A 344 12.38 2.66 -3.22
C GLY A 344 13.76 2.05 -3.46
N SER A 345 14.60 2.76 -4.20
CA SER A 345 15.94 2.29 -4.56
C SER A 345 16.89 2.36 -3.36
N GLY A 346 17.65 1.29 -3.13
CA GLY A 346 18.52 1.19 -1.96
C GLY A 346 19.88 1.87 -2.12
N GLY A 347 20.37 2.50 -1.06
CA GLY A 347 21.79 2.85 -0.92
C GLY A 347 22.64 1.62 -0.61
N GLY A 348 23.89 1.58 -1.08
CA GLY A 348 24.85 0.52 -0.79
C GLY A 348 25.36 0.57 0.65
N GLY A 349 25.78 -0.57 1.20
CA GLY A 349 26.36 -0.66 2.55
C GLY A 349 27.81 -0.16 2.61
N GLY A 350 28.22 0.38 3.76
CA GLY A 350 29.61 0.77 4.02
C GLY A 350 30.52 -0.43 4.30
N GLY A 351 31.83 -0.25 4.18
CA GLY A 351 32.81 -1.30 4.48
C GLY A 351 33.02 -1.53 5.98
N GLY A 352 33.40 -2.76 6.36
CA GLY A 352 33.75 -3.12 7.73
C GLY A 352 35.15 -2.67 8.16
N GLY A 353 35.34 -2.38 9.46
CA GLY A 353 36.58 -1.74 9.96
C GLY A 353 37.80 -2.67 10.03
N GLY A 354 38.99 -2.13 9.78
CA GLY A 354 40.26 -2.84 10.00
C GLY A 354 40.64 -2.93 11.49
N THR A 355 41.64 -3.76 11.81
CA THR A 355 42.33 -3.73 13.12
C THR A 355 43.78 -4.16 13.02
N ASP A 356 44.63 -3.55 13.84
CA ASP A 356 46.04 -3.91 13.95
C ASP A 356 46.30 -5.13 14.86
N ASN A 357 45.26 -5.68 15.51
CA ASN A 357 45.44 -6.55 16.67
C ASN A 357 44.54 -7.80 16.68
N SER A 358 44.97 -8.86 17.38
CA SER A 358 44.28 -10.16 17.47
C SER A 358 43.38 -10.34 18.71
N GLY A 359 43.31 -9.36 19.60
CA GLY A 359 42.72 -9.52 20.95
C GLY A 359 41.40 -8.81 21.27
N GLY A 360 40.81 -8.06 20.33
CA GLY A 360 39.54 -7.32 20.54
C GLY A 360 38.30 -8.03 19.98
N ALA A 361 37.10 -7.54 20.28
CA ALA A 361 35.88 -8.05 19.65
C ALA A 361 35.83 -7.61 18.18
N GLN A 362 35.88 -8.56 17.25
CA GLN A 362 36.02 -8.29 15.82
C GLN A 362 34.67 -8.40 15.07
N THR A 363 33.83 -7.35 15.13
CA THR A 363 32.56 -7.28 14.38
C THR A 363 32.68 -6.58 13.01
N SER A 364 33.82 -6.76 12.33
CA SER A 364 34.22 -6.08 11.08
C SER A 364 33.41 -6.45 9.81
N ALA A 365 32.13 -6.77 9.94
CA ALA A 365 31.28 -7.11 8.80
C ALA A 365 31.08 -5.89 7.89
N GLY A 366 30.99 -6.12 6.58
CA GLY A 366 30.45 -5.13 5.66
C GLY A 366 28.98 -4.84 5.96
N GLY A 367 28.56 -3.59 5.80
CA GLY A 367 27.16 -3.20 5.93
C GLY A 367 26.32 -3.80 4.80
N ASN A 368 25.09 -4.20 5.11
CA ASN A 368 24.15 -4.68 4.09
C ASN A 368 23.69 -3.53 3.18
N GLY A 369 23.26 -3.87 1.96
CA GLY A 369 22.49 -2.96 1.12
C GLY A 369 21.17 -2.55 1.79
N GLY A 370 20.69 -1.33 1.50
CA GLY A 370 19.36 -0.88 1.90
C GLY A 370 18.26 -1.30 0.92
N GLY A 371 16.99 -1.21 1.33
CA GLY A 371 15.81 -1.29 0.46
C GLY A 371 15.86 -2.37 -0.62
N TYR A 372 15.75 -1.96 -1.89
CA TYR A 372 15.79 -2.85 -3.05
C TYR A 372 17.00 -2.56 -3.95
N GLY A 373 17.64 -3.62 -4.44
CA GLY A 373 18.74 -3.61 -5.41
C GLY A 373 20.09 -3.07 -4.91
N ALA A 374 20.21 -2.59 -3.67
CA ALA A 374 21.49 -2.14 -3.14
C ALA A 374 22.49 -3.28 -2.94
N ALA A 375 23.78 -2.95 -3.00
CA ALA A 375 24.84 -3.91 -2.75
C ALA A 375 25.36 -3.87 -1.30
N GLY A 376 25.89 -5.01 -0.84
CA GLY A 376 26.63 -5.08 0.41
C GLY A 376 28.03 -4.49 0.32
N GLY A 377 28.49 -3.85 1.40
CA GLY A 377 29.88 -3.44 1.57
C GLY A 377 30.82 -4.63 1.82
N GLY A 378 32.11 -4.45 1.58
CA GLY A 378 33.12 -5.48 1.81
C GLY A 378 33.47 -5.65 3.29
N GLY A 379 33.88 -6.86 3.68
CA GLY A 379 34.38 -7.15 5.03
C GLY A 379 35.69 -6.42 5.33
N GLY A 380 35.89 -6.00 6.59
CA GLY A 380 37.17 -5.45 7.04
C GLY A 380 38.25 -6.52 7.20
N SER A 381 39.47 -6.11 7.52
CA SER A 381 40.60 -7.02 7.72
C SER A 381 41.03 -7.18 9.19
N GLY A 382 41.72 -8.27 9.51
CA GLY A 382 42.33 -8.47 10.83
C GLY A 382 42.74 -9.91 11.10
N SER A 383 43.32 -10.17 12.28
CA SER A 383 43.86 -11.48 12.64
C SER A 383 42.88 -12.29 13.50
N GLY A 384 42.58 -13.53 13.07
CA GLY A 384 42.02 -14.59 13.93
C GLY A 384 40.49 -14.79 13.93
N VAL A 385 39.68 -13.91 13.33
CA VAL A 385 38.20 -14.03 13.36
C VAL A 385 37.57 -13.83 11.97
N VAL A 386 36.40 -14.42 11.77
CA VAL A 386 35.54 -14.36 10.57
C VAL A 386 35.07 -12.93 10.29
N LYS A 387 35.34 -12.40 9.08
CA LYS A 387 34.95 -11.05 8.64
C LYS A 387 34.17 -11.11 7.33
N ASN A 388 32.85 -11.25 7.44
CA ASN A 388 31.95 -11.39 6.29
C ASN A 388 31.78 -10.05 5.55
N GLY A 389 31.47 -10.13 4.25
CA GLY A 389 30.87 -8.99 3.55
C GLY A 389 29.45 -8.71 4.03
N GLY A 390 28.86 -7.62 3.54
CA GLY A 390 27.42 -7.37 3.66
C GLY A 390 26.65 -8.14 2.59
N ALA A 391 25.39 -8.46 2.86
CA ALA A 391 24.47 -8.98 1.85
C ALA A 391 23.98 -7.86 0.93
N GLY A 392 23.73 -8.20 -0.33
CA GLY A 392 22.98 -7.36 -1.25
C GLY A 392 21.46 -7.50 -1.04
N SER A 393 20.70 -6.50 -1.45
CA SER A 393 19.25 -6.44 -1.34
C SER A 393 18.54 -7.14 -2.52
N PRO A 394 17.34 -7.70 -2.30
CA PRO A 394 16.52 -8.21 -3.40
C PRO A 394 16.08 -7.09 -4.35
N GLY A 395 15.70 -7.46 -5.57
CA GLY A 395 15.03 -6.59 -6.51
C GLY A 395 13.55 -6.36 -6.16
N ILE A 396 12.86 -5.61 -7.01
CA ILE A 396 11.42 -5.34 -6.90
C ILE A 396 10.83 -5.13 -8.30
N ILE A 397 9.56 -5.52 -8.47
CA ILE A 397 8.72 -5.10 -9.60
C ILE A 397 7.63 -4.18 -9.06
N VAL A 398 7.46 -3.02 -9.70
CA VAL A 398 6.48 -2.00 -9.35
C VAL A 398 5.56 -1.81 -10.55
N VAL A 399 4.32 -2.24 -10.40
CA VAL A 399 3.28 -2.07 -11.42
C VAL A 399 2.43 -0.87 -11.04
N ARG A 400 2.30 0.11 -11.94
CA ARG A 400 1.35 1.22 -11.82
C ARG A 400 0.45 1.22 -13.02
N TYR A 401 -0.86 1.22 -12.82
CA TYR A 401 -1.82 1.42 -13.89
C TYR A 401 -2.95 2.31 -13.42
N ASN A 402 -3.55 3.05 -14.36
CA ASN A 402 -4.84 3.66 -14.13
C ASN A 402 -5.89 2.65 -14.59
N SER A 403 -6.77 2.24 -13.67
CA SER A 403 -7.92 1.43 -14.02
C SER A 403 -8.83 2.19 -14.98
N THR A 404 -9.11 1.64 -16.17
CA THR A 404 -10.06 2.22 -17.15
C THR A 404 -11.49 1.76 -16.95
N VAL A 405 -11.89 1.43 -15.71
CA VAL A 405 -13.29 1.67 -15.35
C VAL A 405 -13.54 3.18 -15.35
N THR A 406 -13.91 3.72 -16.53
CA THR A 406 -15.21 4.40 -16.57
C THR A 406 -16.18 3.47 -15.86
N PRO A 407 -16.76 3.85 -14.70
CA PRO A 407 -17.57 2.93 -13.92
C PRO A 407 -18.61 2.32 -14.85
N VAL A 408 -18.56 1.00 -15.01
CA VAL A 408 -19.58 0.28 -15.75
C VAL A 408 -20.82 0.46 -14.89
N LEU A 409 -21.65 1.45 -15.23
CA LEU A 409 -22.94 1.61 -14.59
C LEU A 409 -23.59 0.23 -14.67
N PRO A 410 -23.94 -0.40 -13.53
CA PRO A 410 -24.82 -1.54 -13.54
C PRO A 410 -26.19 -1.03 -14.00
N THR A 411 -26.34 -0.89 -15.32
CA THR A 411 -27.66 -0.89 -15.93
C THR A 411 -28.31 -2.17 -15.44
N ASN A 412 -29.39 -2.01 -14.68
CA ASN A 412 -30.17 -3.09 -14.09
C ASN A 412 -29.52 -3.74 -12.85
N VAL A 413 -29.23 -2.93 -11.82
CA VAL A 413 -29.08 -3.38 -10.42
C VAL A 413 -30.38 -4.05 -9.95
N VAL A 414 -30.49 -5.37 -10.13
CA VAL A 414 -31.61 -6.18 -9.62
C VAL A 414 -31.14 -6.94 -8.37
N CYS A 415 -31.69 -6.60 -7.21
CA CYS A 415 -31.40 -7.24 -5.91
C CYS A 415 -32.10 -8.62 -5.79
N GLY A 416 -31.76 -9.55 -6.69
CA GLY A 416 -32.26 -10.93 -6.68
C GLY A 416 -33.66 -11.13 -7.25
N SER A 417 -34.01 -12.39 -7.52
CA SER A 417 -35.27 -12.76 -8.20
C SER A 417 -36.39 -13.21 -7.25
N TYR A 418 -36.39 -12.74 -6.00
CA TYR A 418 -37.52 -12.81 -5.08
C TYR A 418 -37.49 -11.60 -4.13
N ASP A 419 -38.58 -10.83 -4.11
CA ASP A 419 -38.87 -9.80 -3.11
C ASP A 419 -39.04 -10.41 -1.69
N MET A 420 -39.66 -9.67 -0.76
CA MET A 420 -40.44 -10.26 0.33
C MET A 420 -41.70 -10.95 -0.24
N SER A 421 -41.80 -12.28 -0.39
CA SER A 421 -40.88 -13.36 -0.02
C SER A 421 -40.89 -14.49 -1.07
N ALA A 422 -39.85 -15.34 -1.06
CA ALA A 422 -39.56 -16.30 -2.13
C ALA A 422 -40.58 -17.44 -2.34
N LYS A 423 -40.76 -17.87 -3.61
CA LYS A 423 -41.20 -19.22 -4.03
C LYS A 423 -41.13 -19.45 -5.56
N GLY A 424 -40.37 -20.46 -6.00
CA GLY A 424 -40.46 -21.04 -7.36
C GLY A 424 -39.11 -21.48 -7.97
N THR A 425 -39.11 -22.54 -8.78
CA THR A 425 -37.96 -22.99 -9.60
C THR A 425 -38.18 -22.69 -11.09
N PRO A 426 -37.10 -22.52 -11.89
CA PRO A 426 -37.15 -21.74 -13.14
C PRO A 426 -37.42 -22.56 -14.40
N PRO A 427 -37.78 -21.88 -15.50
CA PRO A 427 -37.12 -22.12 -16.78
C PRO A 427 -36.62 -20.83 -17.48
N THR A 428 -35.66 -21.03 -18.39
CA THR A 428 -34.97 -20.02 -19.23
C THR A 428 -35.74 -19.70 -20.53
N PRO A 429 -35.26 -18.80 -21.41
CA PRO A 429 -34.61 -17.50 -21.22
C PRO A 429 -35.31 -16.35 -22.01
N PHE A 430 -34.84 -15.10 -21.85
CA PHE A 430 -35.27 -13.86 -22.56
C PHE A 430 -36.68 -13.30 -22.29
N ALA A 431 -36.74 -12.19 -21.53
CA ALA A 431 -37.70 -11.08 -21.68
C ALA A 431 -37.24 -9.86 -20.82
N PRO A 432 -37.82 -8.63 -20.96
CA PRO A 432 -37.05 -7.39 -20.82
C PRO A 432 -37.16 -6.64 -19.48
N GLN A 433 -36.43 -5.53 -19.39
CA GLN A 433 -36.21 -4.68 -18.21
C GLN A 433 -37.42 -3.90 -17.69
N PRO A 434 -37.57 -3.75 -16.35
CA PRO A 434 -38.40 -2.74 -15.71
C PRO A 434 -37.60 -1.47 -15.32
N THR A 435 -38.25 -0.31 -15.38
CA THR A 435 -37.68 1.03 -15.10
C THR A 435 -37.92 1.50 -13.66
N GLY A 436 -37.00 2.29 -13.08
CA GLY A 436 -37.21 2.84 -11.73
C GLY A 436 -36.14 3.73 -11.08
N TRP A 437 -34.94 3.91 -11.66
CA TRP A 437 -33.86 4.67 -11.02
C TRP A 437 -33.73 6.09 -11.59
N THR A 438 -33.74 7.11 -10.72
CA THR A 438 -33.42 8.49 -11.08
C THR A 438 -32.28 9.03 -10.21
N ALA A 439 -31.29 9.66 -10.87
CA ALA A 439 -30.12 10.33 -10.29
C ALA A 439 -29.26 9.50 -9.31
N TRP A 440 -28.24 8.82 -9.86
CA TRP A 440 -27.03 8.48 -9.09
C TRP A 440 -26.13 9.73 -9.03
N ASN A 441 -25.59 10.06 -7.87
CA ASN A 441 -24.58 11.10 -7.72
C ASN A 441 -23.33 10.53 -7.03
N VAL A 442 -22.14 10.93 -7.47
CA VAL A 442 -20.86 10.50 -6.91
C VAL A 442 -20.04 11.73 -6.56
N VAL A 443 -19.61 11.82 -5.31
CA VAL A 443 -18.68 12.85 -4.84
C VAL A 443 -17.43 12.15 -4.33
N SER A 444 -16.28 12.43 -4.95
CA SER A 444 -15.01 11.81 -4.60
C SER A 444 -13.92 12.83 -4.28
N THR A 445 -12.98 12.39 -3.45
CA THR A 445 -11.75 13.07 -3.05
C THR A 445 -10.60 12.05 -3.11
N SER A 446 -9.37 12.45 -2.80
CA SER A 446 -8.24 11.53 -2.72
C SER A 446 -8.36 10.45 -1.62
N ASN A 447 -9.21 10.67 -0.61
CA ASN A 447 -9.25 9.85 0.61
C ASN A 447 -10.65 9.31 0.97
N ALA A 448 -11.72 9.87 0.38
CA ALA A 448 -13.09 9.39 0.54
C ALA A 448 -13.92 9.58 -0.74
N ALA A 449 -14.80 8.61 -1.03
CA ALA A 449 -15.75 8.63 -2.13
C ALA A 449 -17.13 8.21 -1.63
N THR A 450 -18.15 9.01 -1.93
CA THR A 450 -19.55 8.76 -1.56
C THR A 450 -20.39 8.59 -2.81
N THR A 451 -21.07 7.45 -2.90
CA THR A 451 -22.05 7.15 -3.96
C THR A 451 -23.45 7.24 -3.39
N THR A 452 -24.30 8.12 -3.91
CA THR A 452 -25.69 8.25 -3.46
C THR A 452 -26.68 7.81 -4.54
N PHE A 453 -27.71 7.08 -4.13
CA PHE A 453 -28.77 6.58 -5.00
C PHE A 453 -30.13 6.51 -4.29
N THR A 454 -31.23 6.41 -5.05
CA THR A 454 -32.59 6.28 -4.50
C THR A 454 -33.23 4.97 -4.94
N LEU A 455 -33.81 4.23 -3.99
CA LEU A 455 -34.62 3.03 -4.19
C LEU A 455 -36.11 3.37 -4.03
N THR A 456 -36.89 3.13 -5.07
CA THR A 456 -38.36 3.22 -5.04
C THR A 456 -38.99 1.84 -5.12
N PHE A 457 -40.03 1.58 -4.33
CA PHE A 457 -40.69 0.28 -4.27
C PHE A 457 -41.95 0.28 -5.14
N PRO A 458 -42.02 -0.49 -6.25
CA PRO A 458 -43.16 -0.47 -7.15
C PRO A 458 -44.49 -0.77 -6.45
N GLY A 459 -45.50 0.06 -6.67
CA GLY A 459 -46.82 -0.06 -6.03
C GLY A 459 -46.91 0.49 -4.60
N TYR A 460 -45.81 1.03 -4.04
CA TYR A 460 -45.79 1.62 -2.70
C TYR A 460 -45.35 3.09 -2.73
N SER A 461 -45.70 3.86 -1.70
CA SER A 461 -45.31 5.27 -1.59
C SER A 461 -43.91 5.49 -1.02
N TYR A 462 -43.41 4.53 -0.22
CA TYR A 462 -42.14 4.63 0.50
C TYR A 462 -40.92 4.42 -0.42
N CYS A 463 -39.75 4.88 0.04
CA CYS A 463 -38.46 4.76 -0.66
C CYS A 463 -37.30 4.90 0.32
N ALA A 464 -36.09 4.55 -0.12
CA ALA A 464 -34.86 4.85 0.59
C ALA A 464 -33.92 5.69 -0.28
N LYS A 465 -33.24 6.67 0.33
CA LYS A 465 -32.02 7.25 -0.23
C LYS A 465 -30.84 6.60 0.47
N VAL A 466 -29.92 6.03 -0.30
CA VAL A 466 -28.79 5.28 0.23
C VAL A 466 -27.50 5.98 -0.16
N GLU A 467 -26.62 6.18 0.81
CA GLU A 467 -25.28 6.74 0.64
C GLU A 467 -24.25 5.68 1.02
N VAL A 468 -23.43 5.27 0.06
CA VAL A 468 -22.30 4.37 0.28
C VAL A 468 -21.02 5.20 0.28
N ALA A 469 -20.50 5.47 1.46
CA ALA A 469 -19.24 6.17 1.69
C ALA A 469 -18.10 5.15 1.87
N LYS A 470 -17.04 5.28 1.07
CA LYS A 470 -15.81 4.49 1.17
C LYS A 470 -14.63 5.42 1.47
N TYR A 471 -13.78 5.02 2.41
CA TYR A 471 -12.68 5.85 2.90
C TYR A 471 -11.42 5.02 3.17
N LEU A 472 -10.26 5.65 3.09
CA LEU A 472 -9.00 5.02 3.54
C LEU A 472 -8.95 5.03 5.07
N ASN A 473 -8.80 3.87 5.68
CA ASN A 473 -8.62 3.73 7.13
C ASN A 473 -7.15 3.95 7.53
N ALA A 474 -6.89 4.11 8.84
CA ALA A 474 -5.56 4.38 9.39
C ALA A 474 -4.52 3.26 9.15
N TYR A 475 -4.94 2.11 8.62
CA TYR A 475 -4.12 0.93 8.33
C TYR A 475 -3.95 0.69 6.81
N GLY A 476 -4.37 1.64 5.96
CA GLY A 476 -4.25 1.55 4.50
C GLY A 476 -5.32 0.69 3.81
N GLY A 477 -6.28 0.15 4.55
CA GLY A 477 -7.44 -0.56 4.00
C GLY A 477 -8.59 0.39 3.62
N ILE A 478 -9.52 -0.10 2.79
CA ILE A 478 -10.76 0.63 2.47
C ILE A 478 -11.83 0.26 3.51
N GLY A 479 -12.20 1.21 4.36
CA GLY A 479 -13.39 1.12 5.20
C GLY A 479 -14.64 1.54 4.43
N THR A 480 -15.78 0.94 4.76
CA THR A 480 -17.08 1.25 4.14
C THR A 480 -18.09 1.67 5.19
N THR A 481 -18.91 2.67 4.86
CA THR A 481 -20.06 3.11 5.66
C THR A 481 -21.25 3.26 4.73
N ILE A 482 -22.35 2.59 5.07
CA ILE A 482 -23.61 2.68 4.35
C ILE A 482 -24.59 3.44 5.24
N TYR A 483 -25.12 4.56 4.76
CA TYR A 483 -26.26 5.25 5.32
C TYR A 483 -27.49 4.94 4.46
N SER A 484 -28.60 4.55 5.06
CA SER A 484 -29.85 4.28 4.36
C SER A 484 -30.99 5.05 5.02
N HIS A 485 -31.42 6.12 4.37
CA HIS A 485 -32.47 7.03 4.79
C HIS A 485 -33.80 6.57 4.18
N GLY A 486 -34.55 5.78 4.93
CA GLY A 486 -35.88 5.31 4.54
C GLY A 486 -36.97 6.33 4.87
N TYR A 487 -37.88 6.53 3.91
CA TYR A 487 -38.96 7.51 3.95
C TYR A 487 -40.31 6.84 3.74
N ASN A 488 -41.33 7.23 4.52
CA ASN A 488 -42.72 6.78 4.31
C ASN A 488 -43.31 7.23 2.95
N THR A 489 -42.79 8.33 2.38
CA THR A 489 -43.18 8.84 1.07
C THR A 489 -42.04 9.56 0.35
N CYS A 490 -41.97 9.40 -0.97
CA CYS A 490 -41.04 10.09 -1.86
C CYS A 490 -41.60 11.41 -2.43
N VAL A 491 -42.88 11.69 -2.19
CA VAL A 491 -43.59 12.81 -2.84
C VAL A 491 -43.19 14.14 -2.18
N PRO A 492 -42.65 15.11 -2.93
CA PRO A 492 -42.31 16.42 -2.38
C PRO A 492 -43.55 17.14 -1.81
N GLY A 493 -43.43 17.69 -0.60
CA GLY A 493 -44.50 18.45 0.06
C GLY A 493 -45.49 17.62 0.88
N ALA A 494 -45.35 16.30 0.93
CA ALA A 494 -46.11 15.46 1.86
C ALA A 494 -45.47 15.46 3.27
N THR A 495 -46.23 15.07 4.31
CA THR A 495 -45.69 14.85 5.66
C THR A 495 -44.76 13.63 5.67
N GLN A 496 -43.46 13.91 5.56
CA GLN A 496 -42.41 12.91 5.46
C GLN A 496 -41.89 12.51 6.84
N LEU A 497 -41.82 11.21 7.09
CA LEU A 497 -41.18 10.57 8.24
C LEU A 497 -39.97 9.79 7.74
N GLU A 498 -38.82 10.05 8.34
CA GLU A 498 -37.53 9.46 8.00
C GLU A 498 -37.07 8.49 9.09
N ARG A 499 -36.40 7.42 8.67
CA ARG A 499 -35.63 6.51 9.53
C ARG A 499 -34.29 6.23 8.87
N GLU A 500 -33.21 6.40 9.61
CA GLU A 500 -31.85 6.13 9.15
C GLU A 500 -31.36 4.79 9.70
N LEU A 501 -30.70 4.01 8.86
CA LEU A 501 -29.84 2.91 9.28
C LEU A 501 -28.41 3.18 8.82
N LYS A 502 -27.46 2.97 9.73
CA LYS A 502 -26.03 3.10 9.48
C LYS A 502 -25.33 1.76 9.69
N VAL A 503 -24.63 1.29 8.66
CA VAL A 503 -23.75 0.10 8.70
C VAL A 503 -22.31 0.56 8.47
N THR A 504 -21.34 -0.05 9.15
CA THR A 504 -19.90 0.29 9.01
C THR A 504 -19.05 -0.96 9.20
N TYR A 505 -18.09 -1.19 8.30
CA TYR A 505 -17.15 -2.33 8.30
C TYR A 505 -15.84 -1.99 7.59
#